data_AF-A0A179IGS3-F1
#
_entry.id   AF-A0A179IGS3-F1
#
_cell.length_a   1.000
_cell.length_b   1.000
_cell.length_c   1.000
_cell.angle_alpha   90.00
_cell.angle_beta   90.00
_cell.angle_gamma   90.00
#
_symmetry.space_group_name_H-M   'P 1'
#
loop_
_entity.id
_entity.type
_entity.pdbx_description
1 polymer ?
#
loop_
_entity_poly.entity_id
_entity_poly.type
_entity_poly.pdbx_seq_one_letter_code
_entity_poly.pdbx_strand_id
1 'polypeptide(L)'
;IGNKQGIWPAWWMLGDGIRHGVQWPGCGELDILETVNGQLTGHGTMHCDTFPGGICNEGSGIGSAVGFPNQDWHTWRLEIDLRPGSWVDQSITWYVDGQQFQRITGSRINNYNVWRSVAQSPLFFILNVAVGGNWPGNPNGNTQDGYGSMMEVGYTAQYVSQ
;
A
#
# COMPACT_ATOMS: atom_id res chain seq x y z
N ILE A 1 7.59 -12.20 14.84
CA ILE A 1 6.74 -13.12 15.63
C ILE A 1 6.66 -14.45 14.89
N GLY A 2 6.90 -15.59 15.56
CA GLY A 2 7.20 -16.86 14.87
C GLY A 2 6.00 -17.74 14.49
N ASN A 3 4.78 -17.35 14.85
CA ASN A 3 3.56 -18.17 14.75
C ASN A 3 2.51 -17.60 13.79
N LYS A 4 2.93 -16.73 12.84
CA LYS A 4 2.05 -16.08 11.86
C LYS A 4 2.48 -16.37 10.41
N GLN A 5 3.22 -17.46 10.20
CA GLN A 5 3.67 -17.87 8.86
C GLN A 5 2.48 -17.97 7.88
N GLY A 6 2.61 -17.40 6.68
CA GLY A 6 1.55 -17.35 5.68
C GLY A 6 0.49 -16.27 5.89
N ILE A 7 0.53 -15.49 6.98
CA ILE A 7 -0.45 -14.43 7.25
C ILE A 7 0.02 -13.11 6.66
N TRP A 8 -0.87 -12.44 5.91
CA TRP A 8 -0.59 -11.20 5.18
C TRP A 8 -1.73 -10.19 5.34
N PRO A 9 -1.75 -9.41 6.45
CA PRO A 9 -2.60 -8.24 6.59
C PRO A 9 -2.17 -7.11 5.64
N ALA A 10 -3.16 -6.45 5.05
CA ALA A 10 -2.96 -5.30 4.18
C ALA A 10 -4.04 -4.22 4.39
N TRP A 11 -3.61 -2.97 4.30
CA TRP A 11 -4.45 -1.78 4.13
C TRP A 11 -3.95 -1.00 2.93
N TRP A 12 -4.80 -0.86 1.92
CA TRP A 12 -4.38 -0.39 0.60
C TRP A 12 -5.53 0.30 -0.12
N MET A 13 -5.21 0.89 -1.27
CA MET A 13 -6.14 1.61 -2.13
C MET A 13 -6.00 1.11 -3.56
N LEU A 14 -7.13 0.96 -4.26
CA LEU A 14 -7.15 0.55 -5.65
C LEU A 14 -7.95 1.55 -6.50
N GLY A 15 -7.46 1.82 -7.70
CA GLY A 15 -8.12 2.74 -8.62
C GLY A 15 -9.48 2.24 -9.06
N ASP A 16 -10.49 3.10 -8.95
CA ASP A 16 -11.88 2.80 -9.32
C ASP A 16 -12.01 2.42 -10.81
N GLY A 17 -11.05 2.84 -11.64
CA GLY A 17 -10.93 2.43 -13.04
C GLY A 17 -11.00 0.90 -13.24
N ILE A 18 -10.59 0.09 -12.25
CA ILE A 18 -10.72 -1.37 -12.31
C ILE A 18 -12.17 -1.85 -12.43
N ARG A 19 -13.11 -1.10 -11.84
CA ARG A 19 -14.55 -1.36 -11.94
C ARG A 19 -15.15 -0.93 -13.28
N HIS A 20 -14.36 -0.20 -14.07
CA HIS A 20 -14.74 0.40 -15.35
C HIS A 20 -13.89 -0.09 -16.52
N GLY A 21 -13.22 -1.24 -16.37
CA GLY A 21 -12.51 -1.94 -17.45
C GLY A 21 -11.04 -1.56 -17.61
N VAL A 22 -10.47 -0.70 -16.75
CA VAL A 22 -9.01 -0.46 -16.71
C VAL A 22 -8.34 -1.59 -15.94
N GLN A 23 -7.43 -2.33 -16.58
CA GLN A 23 -6.77 -3.47 -15.92
C GLN A 23 -5.71 -3.03 -14.92
N TRP A 24 -5.45 -3.86 -13.91
CA TRP A 24 -4.26 -3.76 -13.08
C TRP A 24 -2.99 -4.02 -13.91
N PRO A 25 -1.88 -3.30 -13.68
CA PRO A 25 -1.67 -2.23 -12.69
C PRO A 25 -2.04 -0.83 -13.19
N GLY A 26 -2.52 -0.70 -14.43
CA GLY A 26 -2.87 0.59 -15.04
C GLY A 26 -3.99 1.37 -14.32
N CYS A 27 -4.85 0.68 -13.56
CA CYS A 27 -5.84 1.33 -12.69
C CYS A 27 -5.21 2.10 -11.53
N GLY A 28 -3.96 1.79 -11.15
CA GLY A 28 -3.27 2.35 -10.00
C GLY A 28 -3.60 1.62 -8.70
N GLU A 29 -2.58 1.41 -7.87
CA GLU A 29 -2.67 0.79 -6.53
C GLU A 29 -1.70 1.50 -5.58
N LEU A 30 -2.13 1.71 -4.34
CA LEU A 30 -1.32 2.30 -3.28
C LEU A 30 -1.47 1.48 -2.00
N ASP A 31 -0.45 0.69 -1.70
CA ASP A 31 -0.39 -0.09 -0.48
C ASP A 31 0.09 0.80 0.66
N ILE A 32 -0.78 1.07 1.62
CA ILE A 32 -0.47 1.94 2.76
C ILE A 32 0.29 1.15 3.83
N LEU A 33 -0.12 -0.10 4.03
CA LEU A 33 0.52 -1.09 4.87
C LEU A 33 0.35 -2.47 4.23
N GLU A 34 1.46 -3.16 4.02
CA GLU A 34 1.50 -4.61 3.97
C GLU A 34 2.51 -5.14 4.98
N THR A 35 2.18 -6.24 5.65
CA THR A 35 3.16 -7.00 6.43
C THR A 35 2.87 -8.48 6.34
N VAL A 36 3.90 -9.31 6.43
CA VAL A 36 3.79 -10.76 6.30
C VAL A 36 4.40 -11.47 7.48
N ASN A 37 3.94 -12.67 7.76
CA ASN A 37 4.60 -13.61 8.68
C ASN A 37 4.78 -13.09 10.12
N GLY A 38 3.98 -12.10 10.54
CA GLY A 38 4.13 -11.45 11.85
C GLY A 38 5.46 -10.70 12.00
N GLN A 39 6.03 -10.21 10.90
CA GLN A 39 7.20 -9.34 10.92
C GLN A 39 6.83 -7.98 11.52
N LEU A 40 7.83 -7.31 12.12
CA LEU A 40 7.71 -5.93 12.59
C LEU A 40 8.25 -4.97 11.53
N THR A 41 7.91 -5.27 10.28
CA THR A 41 8.27 -4.51 9.09
C THR A 41 6.98 -4.32 8.30
N GLY A 42 6.66 -3.06 7.99
CA GLY A 42 5.58 -2.70 7.10
C GLY A 42 6.14 -2.21 5.77
N HIS A 43 5.40 -2.50 4.71
CA HIS A 43 5.73 -2.13 3.35
C HIS A 43 4.70 -1.15 2.84
N GLY A 44 5.17 -0.08 2.20
CA GLY A 44 4.34 0.83 1.44
C GLY A 44 4.78 0.80 -0.01
N THR A 45 3.85 0.59 -0.92
CA THR A 45 4.17 0.31 -2.34
C THR A 45 3.19 1.06 -3.25
N MET A 46 3.68 1.48 -4.41
CA MET A 46 2.86 1.97 -5.51
C MET A 46 2.96 1.00 -6.67
N HIS A 47 1.81 0.55 -7.19
CA HIS A 47 1.73 -0.15 -8.47
C HIS A 47 1.02 0.71 -9.53
N CYS A 48 1.55 0.73 -10.74
CA CYS A 48 1.10 1.57 -11.83
C CYS A 48 1.53 1.05 -13.22
N ASP A 49 1.04 1.70 -14.28
CA ASP A 49 1.47 1.51 -15.66
C ASP A 49 1.15 0.11 -16.24
N THR A 50 2.13 -0.78 -16.33
CA THR A 50 1.99 -2.07 -17.04
C THR A 50 2.75 -3.19 -16.35
N PHE A 51 2.18 -4.40 -16.35
CA PHE A 51 2.84 -5.62 -15.90
C PHE A 51 3.24 -6.52 -17.09
N PRO A 52 4.44 -7.15 -17.09
CA PRO A 52 5.53 -6.95 -16.14
C PRO A 52 6.37 -5.69 -16.46
N GLY A 53 7.07 -5.14 -15.47
CA GLY A 53 7.96 -3.99 -15.66
C GLY A 53 7.24 -2.64 -15.69
N GLY A 54 7.39 -1.87 -16.77
CA GLY A 54 6.84 -0.51 -16.84
C GLY A 54 7.48 0.48 -15.86
N ILE A 55 6.89 1.67 -15.74
CA ILE A 55 7.40 2.77 -14.90
C ILE A 55 7.53 2.36 -13.43
N CYS A 56 6.59 1.54 -12.94
CA CYS A 56 6.57 1.09 -11.55
C CYS A 56 7.37 -0.19 -11.28
N ASN A 57 8.04 -0.79 -12.26
CA ASN A 57 8.77 -2.06 -12.10
C ASN A 57 7.88 -3.20 -11.56
N GLU A 58 6.79 -3.42 -12.26
CA GLU A 58 5.70 -4.31 -11.92
C GLU A 58 6.11 -5.78 -11.87
N GLY A 59 5.60 -6.45 -10.84
CA GLY A 59 6.19 -7.64 -10.23
C GLY A 59 6.87 -7.32 -8.89
N SER A 60 7.23 -6.05 -8.66
CA SER A 60 7.67 -5.55 -7.36
C SER A 60 7.02 -4.21 -6.97
N GLY A 61 6.72 -3.34 -7.94
CA GLY A 61 6.22 -2.00 -7.66
C GLY A 61 7.31 -1.04 -7.18
N ILE A 62 6.91 0.20 -6.89
CA ILE A 62 7.77 1.20 -6.25
C ILE A 62 7.54 1.17 -4.75
N GLY A 63 8.35 0.39 -4.04
CA GLY A 63 8.18 0.17 -2.60
C GLY A 63 9.33 0.64 -1.71
N SER A 64 9.01 0.81 -0.43
CA SER A 64 9.93 1.01 0.68
C SER A 64 9.38 0.27 1.91
N ALA A 65 10.28 -0.05 2.85
CA ALA A 65 9.94 -0.76 4.06
C ALA A 65 10.34 0.06 5.30
N VAL A 66 9.57 -0.09 6.37
CA VAL A 66 9.81 0.57 7.65
C VAL A 66 9.61 -0.40 8.79
N GLY A 67 10.49 -0.35 9.79
CA GLY A 67 10.33 -1.09 11.03
C GLY A 67 9.39 -0.36 12.00
N PHE A 68 8.63 -1.11 12.79
CA PHE A 68 7.80 -0.58 13.87
C PHE A 68 8.03 -1.40 15.16
N PRO A 69 7.84 -0.83 16.36
CA PRO A 69 8.43 -1.39 17.58
C PRO A 69 7.75 -2.68 18.10
N ASN A 70 6.46 -2.88 17.86
CA ASN A 70 5.69 -3.99 18.43
C ASN A 70 4.37 -4.23 17.66
N GLN A 71 3.44 -5.02 18.20
CA GLN A 71 2.11 -5.25 17.60
C GLN A 71 1.00 -4.42 18.26
N ASP A 72 1.36 -3.36 18.99
CA ASP A 72 0.37 -2.44 19.55
C ASP A 72 -0.24 -1.58 18.41
N TRP A 73 -1.13 -0.68 18.78
CA TRP A 73 -1.76 0.24 17.83
C TRP A 73 -0.73 1.17 17.17
N HIS A 74 -0.66 1.11 15.85
CA HIS A 74 0.16 2.01 15.02
C HIS A 74 -0.72 2.79 14.05
N THR A 75 -0.37 4.05 13.81
CA THR A 75 -1.07 4.89 12.82
C THR A 75 -0.31 4.85 11.50
N TRP A 76 -0.86 4.14 10.54
CA TRP A 76 -0.41 4.19 9.15
C TRP A 76 -1.11 5.35 8.44
N ARG A 77 -0.44 6.02 7.51
CA ARG A 77 -1.05 7.13 6.76
C ARG A 77 -0.42 7.27 5.38
N LEU A 78 -1.30 7.54 4.41
CA LEU A 78 -0.93 7.99 3.09
C LEU A 78 -1.38 9.45 2.91
N GLU A 79 -0.50 10.29 2.38
CA GLU A 79 -0.81 11.68 2.02
C GLU A 79 -0.60 11.89 0.54
N ILE A 80 -1.65 12.31 -0.17
CA ILE A 80 -1.59 12.72 -1.58
C ILE A 80 -1.63 14.25 -1.60
N ASP A 81 -0.48 14.89 -1.82
CA ASP A 81 -0.36 16.35 -1.91
C ASP A 81 -0.50 16.82 -3.36
N LEU A 82 -1.69 17.35 -3.67
CA LEU A 82 -2.06 17.89 -4.97
C LEU A 82 -1.97 19.42 -5.04
N ARG A 83 -1.57 20.10 -3.95
CA ARG A 83 -1.50 21.57 -3.86
C ARG A 83 -0.58 22.21 -4.91
N PRO A 84 0.55 21.60 -5.31
CA PRO A 84 1.38 22.18 -6.36
C PRO A 84 0.61 22.38 -7.66
N GLY A 85 0.83 23.53 -8.31
CA GLY A 85 0.17 23.89 -9.57
C GLY A 85 0.59 23.03 -10.77
N SER A 86 1.69 22.27 -10.65
CA SER A 86 2.16 21.33 -11.64
C SER A 86 2.15 19.91 -11.08
N TRP A 87 1.63 18.95 -11.85
CA TRP A 87 1.55 17.55 -11.45
C TRP A 87 2.92 16.92 -11.14
N VAL A 88 3.99 17.42 -11.76
CA VAL A 88 5.35 16.92 -11.53
C VAL A 88 5.86 17.22 -10.11
N ASP A 89 5.32 18.25 -9.47
CA ASP A 89 5.70 18.67 -8.12
C ASP A 89 4.79 18.07 -7.04
N GLN A 90 3.68 17.45 -7.44
CA GLN A 90 2.78 16.73 -6.55
C GLN A 90 3.45 15.46 -6.00
N SER A 91 2.92 14.94 -4.89
CA SER A 91 3.54 13.81 -4.21
C SER A 91 2.54 12.88 -3.53
N ILE A 92 2.91 11.61 -3.42
CA ILE A 92 2.31 10.64 -2.51
C ILE A 92 3.36 10.28 -1.45
N THR A 93 2.98 10.35 -0.17
CA THR A 93 3.92 10.17 0.95
C THR A 93 3.32 9.22 1.98
N TRP A 94 4.12 8.23 2.41
CA TRP A 94 3.72 7.23 3.39
C TRP A 94 4.33 7.53 4.75
N TYR A 95 3.56 7.27 5.79
CA TYR A 95 3.94 7.46 7.18
C TYR A 95 3.53 6.27 8.05
N VAL A 96 4.32 6.02 9.08
CA VAL A 96 3.96 5.22 10.25
C VAL A 96 4.23 6.05 11.50
N ASP A 97 3.24 6.17 12.39
CA ASP A 97 3.31 6.97 13.63
C ASP A 97 3.81 8.41 13.40
N GLY A 98 3.38 9.01 12.29
CA GLY A 98 3.78 10.36 11.88
C GLY A 98 5.17 10.47 11.28
N GLN A 99 5.97 9.41 11.25
CA GLN A 99 7.28 9.37 10.62
C GLN A 99 7.17 8.98 9.15
N GLN A 100 7.69 9.83 8.27
CA GLN A 100 7.73 9.55 6.83
C GLN A 100 8.73 8.42 6.55
N PHE A 101 8.33 7.43 5.72
CA PHE A 101 9.25 6.37 5.28
C PHE A 101 9.29 6.16 3.75
N GLN A 102 8.36 6.77 3.00
CA GLN A 102 8.40 6.78 1.54
C GLN A 102 7.80 8.08 0.98
N ARG A 103 8.34 8.53 -0.14
CA ARG A 103 7.77 9.61 -0.94
C ARG A 103 7.98 9.34 -2.43
N ILE A 104 6.93 9.50 -3.23
CA ILE A 104 6.95 9.38 -4.69
C ILE A 104 6.38 10.67 -5.27
N THR A 105 7.06 11.27 -6.23
CA THR A 105 6.65 12.52 -6.89
C THR A 105 6.17 12.27 -8.31
N GLY A 106 5.35 13.18 -8.84
CA GLY A 106 4.97 13.14 -10.25
C GLY A 106 6.18 13.17 -11.17
N SER A 107 7.20 13.97 -10.84
CA SER A 107 8.48 14.02 -11.57
C SER A 107 9.23 12.70 -11.62
N ARG A 108 9.11 11.85 -10.59
CA ARG A 108 9.69 10.49 -10.59
C ARG A 108 8.95 9.58 -11.58
N ILE A 109 7.62 9.67 -11.62
CA ILE A 109 6.79 8.89 -12.55
C ILE A 109 6.98 9.39 -13.98
N ASN A 110 7.15 10.70 -14.17
CA ASN A 110 7.43 11.35 -15.45
C ASN A 110 6.47 10.97 -16.60
N ASN A 111 5.24 10.60 -16.25
CA ASN A 111 4.15 10.34 -17.19
C ASN A 111 2.84 10.77 -16.54
N TYR A 112 2.18 11.78 -17.12
CA TYR A 112 0.97 12.36 -16.54
C TYR A 112 -0.19 11.36 -16.44
N ASN A 113 -0.39 10.49 -17.44
CA ASN A 113 -1.51 9.54 -17.43
C ASN A 113 -1.34 8.49 -16.34
N VAL A 114 -0.10 8.05 -16.10
CA VAL A 114 0.25 7.12 -15.02
C VAL A 114 0.16 7.81 -13.66
N TRP A 115 0.67 9.05 -13.52
CA TRP A 115 0.50 9.83 -12.30
C TRP A 115 -0.99 10.05 -11.95
N ARG A 116 -1.79 10.36 -12.97
CA ARG A 116 -3.22 10.60 -12.83
C ARG A 116 -3.97 9.38 -12.29
N SER A 117 -3.58 8.14 -12.63
CA SER A 117 -4.29 6.95 -12.13
C SER A 117 -4.09 6.73 -10.64
N VAL A 118 -2.92 7.09 -10.10
CA VAL A 118 -2.58 6.92 -8.67
C VAL A 118 -2.85 8.15 -7.81
N ALA A 119 -2.88 9.37 -8.37
CA ALA A 119 -2.97 10.59 -7.56
C ALA A 119 -4.20 11.46 -7.84
N GLN A 120 -4.79 11.37 -9.03
CA GLN A 120 -5.83 12.32 -9.49
C GLN A 120 -7.09 11.63 -10.03
N SER A 121 -7.22 10.32 -9.83
CA SER A 121 -8.41 9.55 -10.14
C SER A 121 -9.01 8.98 -8.86
N PRO A 122 -10.32 8.66 -8.83
CA PRO A 122 -10.93 8.04 -7.66
C PRO A 122 -10.26 6.71 -7.30
N LEU A 123 -10.04 6.51 -6.01
CA LEU A 123 -9.51 5.31 -5.39
C LEU A 123 -10.50 4.85 -4.31
N PHE A 124 -10.52 3.56 -4.01
CA PHE A 124 -11.29 3.02 -2.87
C PHE A 124 -10.39 2.23 -1.93
N PHE A 125 -10.72 2.25 -0.63
CA PHE A 125 -9.98 1.50 0.38
C PHE A 125 -10.28 0.01 0.33
N ILE A 126 -9.25 -0.79 0.63
CA ILE A 126 -9.35 -2.22 0.86
C ILE A 126 -8.58 -2.56 2.15
N LEU A 127 -9.20 -3.38 2.99
CA LEU A 127 -8.65 -3.92 4.22
C LEU A 127 -8.86 -5.42 4.18
N ASN A 128 -7.80 -6.21 4.31
CA ASN A 128 -7.89 -7.66 4.33
C ASN A 128 -6.78 -8.30 5.15
N VAL A 129 -6.98 -9.57 5.45
CA VAL A 129 -5.93 -10.49 5.90
C VAL A 129 -5.92 -11.66 4.94
N ALA A 130 -4.93 -11.71 4.06
CA ALA A 130 -4.70 -12.85 3.18
C ALA A 130 -4.02 -13.99 3.95
N VAL A 131 -4.25 -15.22 3.48
CA VAL A 131 -3.68 -16.45 4.03
C VAL A 131 -3.05 -17.23 2.89
N GLY A 132 -1.73 -17.33 2.91
CA GLY A 132 -0.95 -17.89 1.80
C GLY A 132 -0.57 -16.85 0.75
N GLY A 133 0.24 -17.28 -0.22
CA GLY A 133 0.73 -16.45 -1.33
C GLY A 133 2.21 -16.66 -1.58
N ASN A 134 2.70 -16.25 -2.76
CA ASN A 134 4.10 -16.41 -3.12
C ASN A 134 5.04 -15.66 -2.16
N TRP A 135 4.60 -14.50 -1.65
CA TRP A 135 5.41 -13.68 -0.77
C TRP A 135 5.40 -14.16 0.70
N PRO A 136 4.26 -14.32 1.38
CA PRO A 136 4.27 -14.81 2.76
C PRO A 136 4.64 -16.30 2.83
N GLY A 137 4.45 -17.07 1.75
CA GLY A 137 4.49 -18.54 1.77
C GLY A 137 3.20 -19.13 2.32
N ASN A 138 3.11 -20.47 2.39
CA ASN A 138 1.93 -21.13 2.96
C ASN A 138 1.96 -21.09 4.50
N PRO A 139 0.78 -21.07 5.16
CA PRO A 139 0.67 -21.41 6.58
C PRO A 139 1.27 -22.78 6.89
N ASN A 140 1.70 -22.95 8.14
CA ASN A 140 2.19 -24.23 8.66
C ASN A 140 1.48 -24.61 9.97
N GLY A 141 1.80 -25.77 10.54
CA GLY A 141 1.17 -26.26 11.78
C GLY A 141 1.36 -25.36 13.01
N ASN A 142 2.27 -24.39 12.98
CA ASN A 142 2.48 -23.41 14.04
C ASN A 142 1.76 -22.07 13.80
N THR A 143 1.05 -21.93 12.67
CA THR A 143 0.34 -20.71 12.31
C THR A 143 -0.93 -20.61 13.14
N GLN A 144 -1.08 -19.51 13.89
CA GLN A 144 -2.30 -19.27 14.66
C GLN A 144 -3.46 -18.87 13.74
N ASP A 145 -4.68 -19.19 14.15
CA ASP A 145 -5.92 -18.81 13.49
C ASP A 145 -6.70 -17.77 14.31
N GLY A 146 -7.84 -17.31 13.80
CA GLY A 146 -8.75 -16.39 14.48
C GLY A 146 -8.05 -15.16 15.07
N TYR A 147 -8.26 -14.91 16.36
CA TYR A 147 -7.64 -13.79 17.09
C TYR A 147 -6.10 -13.83 17.09
N GLY A 148 -5.50 -15.01 16.96
CA GLY A 148 -4.05 -15.15 16.88
C GLY A 148 -3.46 -14.62 15.57
N SER A 149 -4.28 -14.35 14.55
CA SER A 149 -3.86 -13.85 13.22
C SER A 149 -4.76 -12.74 12.66
N MET A 150 -5.53 -12.08 13.52
CA MET A 150 -6.39 -10.97 13.10
C MET A 150 -5.61 -9.69 12.82
N MET A 151 -6.24 -8.81 12.05
CA MET A 151 -5.90 -7.39 11.96
C MET A 151 -7.02 -6.60 12.65
N GLU A 152 -6.67 -5.85 13.70
CA GLU A 152 -7.60 -4.97 14.38
C GLU A 152 -7.52 -3.56 13.78
N VAL A 153 -8.67 -2.94 13.50
CA VAL A 153 -8.75 -1.62 12.91
C VAL A 153 -9.56 -0.71 13.82
N GLY A 154 -8.88 0.21 14.52
CA GLY A 154 -9.54 1.15 15.42
C GLY A 154 -10.40 2.17 14.65
N TYR A 155 -9.89 2.68 13.54
CA TYR A 155 -10.63 3.51 12.60
C TYR A 155 -9.96 3.54 11.22
N THR A 156 -10.72 3.95 10.21
CA THR A 156 -10.20 4.41 8.92
C THR A 156 -10.84 5.77 8.65
N ALA A 157 -10.02 6.76 8.29
CA ALA A 157 -10.48 8.12 8.05
C ALA A 157 -9.78 8.72 6.84
N GLN A 158 -10.52 9.54 6.10
CA GLN A 158 -10.00 10.38 5.05
C GLN A 158 -10.17 11.84 5.47
N TYR A 159 -9.08 12.60 5.40
CA TYR A 159 -9.08 14.04 5.66
C TYR A 159 -8.70 14.76 4.37
N VAL A 160 -9.27 15.95 4.18
CA VAL A 160 -8.94 16.84 3.07
C VAL A 160 -8.58 18.18 3.68
N SER A 161 -7.35 18.65 3.47
CA SER A 161 -7.01 20.05 3.76
C SER A 161 -7.48 20.92 2.60
N GLN A 162 -8.17 22.01 2.94
CA GLN A 162 -8.49 23.09 1.99
C GLN A 162 -7.30 24.05 1.89
#